data_AF-A0A7U5PGL5-F1
#
_entry.id   AF-A0A7U5PGL5-F1
#
_cell.length_a   1.000
_cell.length_b   1.000
_cell.length_c   1.000
_cell.angle_alpha   90.00
_cell.angle_beta   90.00
_cell.angle_gamma   90.00
#
_symmetry.space_group_name_H-M   'P 1'
#
loop_
_entity.id
_entity.type
_entity.pdbx_description
1 polymer ?
#
loop_
_entity_poly.entity_id
_entity_poly.type
_entity_poly.pdbx_seq_one_letter_code
_entity_poly.pdbx_strand_id
1 'polypeptide(L)'
;MKLLLSILLLSNSAFSGSSSTNEYIPVPAIARVSEAACIRSYSVKEHIACIKLVDSSLVKAYWAGRMNQFCKSPFNKSAGKDRQCRGVKMLSGALDVISGRYLEE
;
A
#
# COMPACT_ATOMS: atom_id res chain seq x y z
N MET A 1 -49.65 34.22 11.82
CA MET A 1 -48.22 34.09 12.18
C MET A 1 -48.04 33.24 13.45
N LYS A 2 -48.31 31.93 13.40
CA LYS A 2 -48.00 31.00 14.52
C LYS A 2 -47.41 29.66 14.07
N LEU A 3 -47.30 29.42 12.76
CA LEU A 3 -46.79 28.17 12.17
C LEU A 3 -45.32 28.23 11.73
N LEU A 4 -44.70 29.41 11.74
CA LEU A 4 -43.31 29.59 11.29
C LEU A 4 -42.28 29.35 12.41
N LEU A 5 -42.66 29.47 13.69
CA LEU A 5 -41.72 29.26 14.80
C LEU A 5 -41.39 27.79 15.06
N SER A 6 -42.26 26.85 14.65
CA SER A 6 -42.06 25.42 14.90
C SER A 6 -41.04 24.77 13.96
N ILE A 7 -40.69 25.43 12.85
CA ILE A 7 -39.73 24.90 11.86
C ILE A 7 -38.29 25.33 12.20
N LEU A 8 -38.12 26.44 12.92
CA LEU A 8 -36.81 26.98 13.33
C LEU A 8 -36.12 26.18 14.46
N LEU A 9 -36.85 25.28 15.13
CA LEU A 9 -36.31 24.47 16.25
C LEU A 9 -35.79 23.09 15.82
N LEU A 10 -36.03 22.67 14.56
CA LEU A 10 -35.55 21.38 14.03
C LEU A 10 -34.24 21.52 13.21
N SER A 11 -33.77 22.75 12.98
CA SER A 11 -32.58 23.04 12.17
C SER A 11 -31.31 23.30 12.98
N ASN A 12 -31.28 22.97 14.27
CA ASN A 12 -30.01 22.84 15.00
C ASN A 12 -29.36 21.50 14.60
N SER A 13 -29.01 21.40 13.32
CA SER A 13 -27.92 20.55 12.88
C SER A 13 -26.78 20.79 13.85
N ALA A 14 -26.38 19.71 14.53
CA ALA A 14 -25.20 19.67 15.35
C ALA A 14 -24.01 20.09 14.47
N PHE A 15 -23.71 21.37 14.46
CA PHE A 15 -22.46 21.93 13.97
C PHE A 15 -21.41 21.52 14.99
N SER A 16 -21.02 20.24 14.95
CA SER A 16 -19.79 19.80 15.57
C SER A 16 -18.70 20.45 14.75
N GLY A 17 -18.12 21.52 15.30
CA GLY A 17 -16.88 22.06 14.80
C GLY A 17 -15.84 20.96 14.91
N SER A 18 -15.58 20.25 13.82
CA SER A 18 -14.33 19.52 13.70
C SER A 18 -13.26 20.60 13.61
N SER A 19 -12.65 20.92 14.76
CA SER A 19 -11.26 21.35 14.72
C SER A 19 -10.55 20.33 13.86
N SER A 20 -9.79 20.80 12.85
CA SER A 20 -8.84 19.95 12.17
C SER A 20 -7.82 19.53 13.22
N THR A 21 -8.16 18.52 14.02
CA THR A 21 -7.16 17.73 14.72
C THR A 21 -6.19 17.37 13.62
N ASN A 22 -4.95 17.79 13.79
CA ASN A 22 -3.82 17.42 12.95
C ASN A 22 -3.81 15.90 12.95
N GLU A 23 -4.59 15.32 12.05
CA GLU A 23 -4.92 13.92 12.01
C GLU A 23 -3.59 13.30 11.65
N TYR A 24 -3.03 12.52 12.57
CA TYR A 24 -1.83 11.77 12.29
C TYR A 24 -2.21 10.77 11.20
N ILE A 25 -2.13 11.20 9.94
CA ILE A 25 -2.38 10.35 8.79
C ILE A 25 -1.24 9.33 8.84
N PRO A 26 -1.53 8.05 9.13
CA PRO A 26 -0.49 7.06 9.23
C PRO A 26 0.16 6.95 7.86
N VAL A 27 1.42 7.40 7.75
CA VAL A 27 2.20 7.26 6.52
C VAL A 27 2.47 5.76 6.33
N PRO A 28 1.99 5.14 5.24
CA PRO A 28 2.22 3.73 5.00
C PRO A 28 3.73 3.44 5.02
N ALA A 29 4.15 2.30 5.59
CA ALA A 29 5.57 1.93 5.65
C ALA A 29 6.23 1.94 4.25
N ILE A 30 5.47 1.60 3.20
CA ILE A 30 5.88 1.67 1.80
C ILE A 30 6.33 3.10 1.42
N ALA A 31 5.57 4.13 1.81
CA ALA A 31 5.90 5.52 1.53
C ALA A 31 7.18 5.98 2.24
N ARG A 32 7.49 5.44 3.42
CA ARG A 32 8.76 5.71 4.12
C ARG A 32 9.96 5.11 3.39
N VAL A 33 9.80 3.91 2.83
CA VAL A 33 10.85 3.22 2.07
C VAL A 33 11.11 3.94 0.75
N SER A 34 10.07 4.38 0.04
CA SER A 34 10.25 5.14 -1.20
C SER A 34 10.86 6.51 -0.98
N GLU A 35 10.49 7.22 0.09
CA GLU A 35 11.18 8.46 0.50
C GLU A 35 12.66 8.25 0.81
N ALA A 36 13.04 7.11 1.40
CA ALA A 36 14.42 6.79 1.72
C ALA A 36 15.25 6.34 0.49
N ALA A 37 14.62 5.64 -0.45
CA ALA A 37 15.28 5.14 -1.66
C ALA A 37 15.48 6.22 -2.73
N CYS A 38 14.62 7.25 -2.76
CA CYS A 38 14.64 8.28 -3.79
C CYS A 38 15.44 9.51 -3.37
N ILE A 39 16.42 9.89 -4.19
CA ILE A 39 17.27 11.06 -3.93
C ILE A 39 16.43 12.35 -3.92
N ARG A 40 16.58 13.16 -2.87
CA ARG A 40 15.83 14.42 -2.71
C ARG A 40 16.28 15.55 -3.64
N SER A 41 17.50 15.47 -4.18
CA SER A 41 18.04 16.45 -5.12
C SER A 41 17.60 16.23 -6.58
N TYR A 42 16.83 15.17 -6.86
CA TYR A 42 16.19 15.00 -8.17
C TYR A 42 15.24 16.14 -8.47
N SER A 43 15.00 16.41 -9.76
CA SER A 43 13.91 17.31 -10.13
C SER A 43 12.59 16.76 -9.60
N VAL A 44 11.62 17.64 -9.35
CA VAL A 44 10.30 17.23 -8.79
C VAL A 44 9.66 16.09 -9.60
N LYS A 45 9.80 16.12 -10.93
CA LYS A 45 9.26 15.07 -11.81
C LYS A 45 9.99 13.74 -11.63
N GLU A 46 11.31 13.75 -11.57
CA GLU A 46 12.14 12.55 -11.39
C GLU A 46 11.95 11.95 -10.00
N HIS A 47 11.85 12.78 -8.96
CA HIS A 47 11.59 12.34 -7.60
C HIS A 47 10.23 11.62 -7.49
N ILE A 48 9.17 12.20 -8.07
CA ILE A 48 7.84 11.58 -8.12
C ILE A 48 7.87 10.28 -8.92
N ALA A 49 8.57 10.24 -10.06
CA ALA A 49 8.70 9.03 -10.86
C ALA A 49 9.41 7.92 -10.08
N CYS A 50 10.50 8.26 -9.37
CA CYS A 50 11.21 7.34 -8.49
C CYS A 50 10.28 6.77 -7.42
N ILE A 51 9.57 7.62 -6.66
CA ILE A 51 8.66 7.16 -5.61
C ILE A 51 7.62 6.18 -6.17
N LYS A 52 6.98 6.53 -7.29
CA LYS A 52 5.98 5.66 -7.93
C LYS A 52 6.56 4.32 -8.38
N LEU A 53 7.78 4.32 -8.91
CA LEU A 53 8.47 3.09 -9.33
C LEU A 53 8.80 2.20 -8.12
N VAL A 54 9.30 2.79 -7.04
CA VAL A 54 9.62 2.07 -5.80
C VAL A 54 8.35 1.51 -5.17
N ASP A 55 7.31 2.33 -4.98
CA ASP A 55 6.02 1.91 -4.42
C ASP A 55 5.41 0.76 -5.23
N SER A 56 5.39 0.88 -6.57
CA SER A 56 4.88 -0.17 -7.45
C SER A 56 5.67 -1.47 -7.30
N SER A 57 6.99 -1.37 -7.17
CA SER A 57 7.88 -2.53 -7.02
C SER A 57 7.67 -3.22 -5.67
N LEU A 58 7.54 -2.45 -4.58
CA LEU A 58 7.24 -2.98 -3.24
C LEU A 58 5.91 -3.72 -3.20
N VAL A 59 4.86 -3.14 -3.80
CA VAL A 59 3.54 -3.80 -3.87
C VAL A 59 3.62 -5.11 -4.66
N LYS A 60 4.31 -5.13 -5.80
CA LYS A 60 4.51 -6.35 -6.61
C LYS A 60 5.30 -7.42 -5.85
N ALA A 61 6.37 -7.02 -5.16
CA ALA A 61 7.19 -7.93 -4.35
C ALA A 61 6.38 -8.54 -3.19
N TYR A 62 5.58 -7.72 -2.49
CA TYR A 62 4.66 -8.20 -1.45
C TYR A 62 3.71 -9.27 -1.98
N TRP A 63 3.06 -9.03 -3.11
CA TRP A 63 2.13 -9.99 -3.70
C TRP A 63 2.83 -11.26 -4.19
N ALA A 64 4.02 -11.15 -4.78
CA ALA A 64 4.82 -12.31 -5.15
C ALA A 64 5.15 -13.19 -3.93
N GLY A 65 5.54 -12.58 -2.80
CA GLY A 65 5.78 -13.28 -1.55
C GLY A 65 4.53 -13.97 -1.00
N ARG A 66 3.38 -13.27 -0.97
CA ARG A 66 2.09 -13.84 -0.54
C ARG A 66 1.65 -15.02 -1.42
N MET A 67 1.77 -14.88 -2.74
CA MET A 67 1.46 -15.97 -3.67
C MET A 67 2.43 -17.14 -3.49
N ASN A 68 3.71 -16.89 -3.22
CA ASN A 68 4.68 -17.97 -2.96
C ASN A 68 4.31 -18.77 -1.69
N GLN A 69 3.89 -18.08 -0.62
CA GLN A 69 3.37 -18.74 0.59
C GLN A 69 2.13 -19.58 0.28
N PHE A 70 1.17 -19.05 -0.48
CA PHE A 70 0.02 -19.80 -0.96
C PHE A 70 0.44 -21.06 -1.74
N CYS A 71 1.45 -20.93 -2.59
CA CYS A 71 1.99 -22.01 -3.41
C CYS A 71 2.73 -23.08 -2.61
N LYS A 72 3.40 -22.71 -1.52
CA LYS A 72 4.08 -23.62 -0.59
C LYS A 72 3.13 -24.29 0.41
N SER A 73 1.94 -23.73 0.64
CA SER A 73 0.98 -24.27 1.60
C SER A 73 0.51 -25.69 1.23
N PRO A 74 0.63 -26.69 2.12
CA PRO A 74 0.15 -28.05 1.88
C PRO A 74 -1.39 -28.16 1.91
N PHE A 75 -2.08 -27.17 2.47
CA PHE A 75 -3.54 -27.14 2.62
C PHE A 75 -4.26 -26.63 1.37
N ASN A 76 -3.57 -25.89 0.51
CA ASN A 76 -4.13 -25.41 -0.75
C ASN A 76 -3.87 -26.45 -1.84
N LYS A 77 -4.54 -27.61 -1.85
CA LYS A 77 -4.41 -28.58 -2.96
C LYS A 77 -5.60 -28.43 -3.91
N SER A 78 -5.47 -27.55 -4.91
CA SER A 78 -6.43 -27.47 -6.02
C SER A 78 -5.84 -28.09 -7.29
N ALA A 79 -6.70 -28.71 -8.11
CA ALA A 79 -6.31 -29.16 -9.44
C ALA A 79 -5.80 -27.96 -10.26
N GLY A 80 -4.57 -28.03 -10.78
CA GLY A 80 -3.96 -26.94 -11.55
C GLY A 80 -3.11 -25.95 -10.73
N LYS A 81 -3.06 -26.07 -9.40
CA LYS A 81 -2.19 -25.23 -8.56
C LYS A 81 -0.74 -25.23 -9.02
N ASP A 82 -0.17 -26.40 -9.31
CA ASP A 82 1.25 -26.48 -9.69
C ASP A 82 1.57 -25.71 -10.96
N ARG A 83 0.60 -25.61 -11.89
CA ARG A 83 0.75 -24.83 -13.12
C ARG A 83 0.70 -23.32 -12.83
N GLN A 84 -0.23 -22.89 -11.97
CA GLN A 84 -0.34 -21.49 -11.53
C GLN A 84 0.86 -21.06 -10.66
N CYS A 85 1.37 -21.97 -9.83
CA CYS A 85 2.44 -21.71 -8.89
C CYS A 85 3.84 -21.76 -9.47
N ARG A 86 4.02 -22.34 -10.67
CA ARG A 86 5.34 -22.42 -11.32
C ARG A 86 5.94 -21.03 -11.54
N GLY A 87 5.17 -20.10 -12.13
CA GLY A 87 5.63 -18.74 -12.39
C GLY A 87 5.91 -17.96 -11.10
N VAL A 88 5.05 -18.11 -10.09
CA VAL A 88 5.21 -17.48 -8.78
C VAL A 88 6.48 -17.95 -8.08
N LYS A 89 6.75 -19.26 -8.07
CA LYS A 89 7.98 -19.82 -7.48
C LYS A 89 9.23 -19.30 -8.19
N MET A 90 9.19 -19.21 -9.52
CA MET A 90 10.29 -18.67 -10.32
C MET A 90 10.58 -17.20 -9.99
N LEU A 91 9.52 -16.36 -9.96
CA LEU A 91 9.63 -14.95 -9.61
C LEU A 91 10.14 -14.75 -8.17
N SER A 92 9.59 -15.50 -7.21
CA SER A 92 10.04 -15.42 -5.81
C SER A 92 11.50 -15.83 -5.67
N GLY A 93 11.95 -16.88 -6.36
CA GLY A 93 13.36 -17.30 -6.32
C GLY A 93 14.29 -16.25 -6.90
N ALA A 94 13.91 -15.58 -8.00
CA ALA A 94 14.69 -14.49 -8.55
C ALA A 94 14.78 -13.30 -7.58
N LEU A 95 13.68 -12.95 -6.92
CA LEU A 95 13.66 -11.91 -5.89
C LEU A 95 14.55 -12.27 -4.68
N ASP A 96 14.52 -13.52 -4.22
CA ASP A 96 15.37 -14.00 -3.12
C ASP A 96 16.86 -13.89 -3.48
N VAL A 97 17.25 -14.25 -4.72
CA VAL A 97 18.65 -14.12 -5.19
C VAL A 97 19.08 -12.65 -5.27
N ILE A 98 18.23 -11.76 -5.80
CA ILE A 98 18.53 -10.34 -5.88
C ILE A 98 18.64 -9.74 -4.48
N SER A 99 17.70 -10.07 -3.58
CA SER A 99 17.73 -9.63 -2.20
C SER A 99 18.96 -10.11 -1.45
N GLY A 100 19.37 -11.37 -1.63
CA GLY A 100 20.56 -11.92 -0.97
C GLY A 100 21.81 -11.14 -1.35
N ARG A 101 22.01 -10.88 -2.64
CA ARG A 101 23.15 -10.08 -3.12
C ARG A 101 23.15 -8.65 -2.57
N TYR A 102 21.97 -8.03 -2.47
CA TYR A 102 21.85 -6.65 -1.99
C TYR A 102 22.01 -6.51 -0.47
N LEU A 103 21.70 -7.56 0.31
CA LEU A 103 21.87 -7.57 1.77
C LEU A 103 23.27 -8.01 2.22
N GLU A 104 24.02 -8.66 1.33
CA GLU A 104 25.42 -9.03 1.56
C GLU A 104 26.41 -7.88 1.23
N GLU A 105 25.98 -6.86 0.48
CA GLU A 105 26.69 -5.58 0.25
C GLU A 105 26.48 -4.58 1.39
#